data_AF-A0A969VRJ4-F1
#
_entry.id   AF-A0A969VRJ4-F1
#
_cell.length_a   1.000
_cell.length_b   1.000
_cell.length_c   1.000
_cell.angle_alpha   90.00
_cell.angle_beta   90.00
_cell.angle_gamma   90.00
#
_symmetry.space_group_name_H-M   'P 1'
#
loop_
_entity.id
_entity.type
_entity.pdbx_description
1 polymer ?
#
loop_
_entity_poly.entity_id
_entity_poly.type
_entity_poly.pdbx_seq_one_letter_code
_entity_poly.pdbx_strand_id
1 'polypeptide(L)' 'IVQMTEADYKAWLAIAKQTSYKQFAEKVKDGDKLIAKALAVK' A
#
# COMPACT_ATOMS: atom_id res chain seq x y z
N ILE A 1 -12.21 14.83 -16.30
CA ILE A 1 -11.70 14.10 -15.12
C ILE A 1 -11.01 12.85 -15.65
N VAL A 2 -9.76 12.59 -15.26
CA VAL A 2 -9.03 11.38 -15.65
C VAL A 2 -9.20 10.35 -14.53
N GLN A 3 -9.60 9.13 -14.89
CA GLN A 3 -9.75 8.01 -13.96
C GLN A 3 -8.64 6.99 -14.23
N MET A 4 -8.11 6.42 -13.15
CA MET A 4 -7.09 5.39 -13.24
C MET A 4 -7.73 4.06 -13.68
N THR A 5 -7.06 3.34 -14.58
CA THR A 5 -7.51 1.98 -14.93
C THR A 5 -7.23 1.01 -13.79
N GLU A 6 -7.91 -0.13 -13.78
CA GLU A 6 -7.63 -1.18 -12.79
C GLU A 6 -6.19 -1.72 -12.92
N ALA A 7 -5.63 -1.73 -14.14
CA ALA A 7 -4.25 -2.14 -14.39
C ALA A 7 -3.26 -1.16 -13.75
N ASP A 8 -3.48 0.14 -13.96
CA ASP A 8 -2.66 1.19 -13.35
C ASP A 8 -2.75 1.15 -11.82
N TYR A 9 -3.96 0.94 -11.27
CA TYR A 9 -4.15 0.76 -9.83
C TYR A 9 -3.28 -0.38 -9.27
N LYS A 10 -3.34 -1.55 -9.91
CA LYS A 10 -2.56 -2.73 -9.49
C LYS A 10 -1.06 -2.49 -9.62
N ALA A 11 -0.63 -1.82 -10.69
CA ALA A 11 0.78 -1.46 -10.90
C ALA A 11 1.30 -0.56 -9.78
N TRP A 12 0.56 0.50 -9.43
CA TRP A 12 0.90 1.39 -8.33
C TRP A 12 0.88 0.70 -6.97
N LEU A 13 -0.09 -0.18 -6.72
CA LEU A 13 -0.14 -0.96 -5.48
C LEU A 13 1.08 -1.88 -5.32
N ALA A 14 1.55 -2.50 -6.41
CA ALA A 14 2.74 -3.35 -6.38
C ALA A 14 4.00 -2.54 -6.02
N ILE A 15 4.15 -1.35 -6.62
CA ILE A 15 5.26 -0.44 -6.32
C ILE A 15 5.22 0.00 -4.85
N ALA A 16 4.05 0.38 -4.34
CA ALA A 16 3.87 0.83 -2.95
C ALA A 16 4.26 -0.26 -1.94
N LYS A 17 3.90 -1.52 -2.21
CA LYS A 17 4.26 -2.68 -1.37
C LYS A 17 5.77 -2.87 -1.26
N GLN A 18 6.53 -2.60 -2.32
CA GLN A 18 7.98 -2.77 -2.34
C GLN A 18 8.74 -1.55 -1.80
N THR A 19 8.08 -0.39 -1.69
CA THR A 19 8.71 0.88 -1.35
C THR A 19 8.11 1.49 -0.09
N SER A 20 7.04 2.28 -0.22
CA SER A 20 6.45 3.07 0.85
C SER A 20 5.97 2.22 2.02
N TYR A 21 5.41 1.04 1.75
CA TYR A 21 4.91 0.14 2.80
C TYR A 21 6.05 -0.42 3.64
N LYS A 22 7.15 -0.80 2.99
CA LYS A 22 8.37 -1.25 3.66
C LYS A 22 8.97 -0.14 4.52
N GLN A 23 9.10 1.08 3.96
CA GLN A 23 9.63 2.22 4.71
C GLN A 23 8.74 2.59 5.92
N PHE A 24 7.41 2.47 5.77
CA PHE A 24 6.49 2.72 6.86
C PHE A 24 6.61 1.67 7.96
N ALA A 25 6.65 0.39 7.59
CA ALA A 25 6.83 -0.72 8.52
C ALA A 25 8.13 -0.62 9.34
N GLU A 26 9.22 -0.19 8.70
CA GLU A 26 10.52 0.00 9.37
C GLU A 26 10.54 1.19 10.34
N LYS A 27 9.81 2.27 10.03
CA LYS A 27 9.86 3.53 10.80
C LYS A 27 8.77 3.64 11.86
N VAL A 28 7.67 2.92 11.69
CA VAL A 28 6.52 2.99 12.57
C VAL A 28 6.39 1.70 13.35
N LYS A 29 6.39 1.81 14.68
CA LYS A 29 6.16 0.67 15.57
C LYS A 29 4.83 0.00 15.19
N ASP A 30 4.87 -1.32 15.00
CA ASP A 30 3.75 -2.13 14.52
C ASP A 30 3.23 -1.73 13.12
N GLY A 31 4.05 -1.06 12.30
CA GLY A 31 3.65 -0.55 10.98
C GLY A 31 3.13 -1.63 10.02
N ASP A 32 3.74 -2.83 10.02
CA ASP A 32 3.22 -3.98 9.27
C ASP A 32 1.79 -4.36 9.67
N LYS A 33 1.48 -4.36 10.97
CA LYS A 33 0.15 -4.70 11.48
C LYS A 33 -0.88 -3.63 11.11
N LEU A 34 -0.47 -2.36 11.09
CA LEU A 34 -1.33 -1.25 10.68
C LEU A 34 -1.65 -1.32 9.18
N ILE A 35 -0.65 -1.61 8.34
CA ILE A 35 -0.86 -1.83 6.90
C ILE A 35 -1.80 -3.02 6.68
N ALA A 36 -1.59 -4.14 7.37
CA ALA A 36 -2.45 -5.31 7.25
C ALA A 36 -3.91 -5.02 7.63
N LYS A 37 -4.13 -4.24 8.70
CA LYS A 37 -5.48 -3.80 9.10
C LYS A 37 -6.12 -2.88 8.07
N ALA A 38 -5.36 -1.94 7.52
CA ALA A 38 -5.87 -1.00 6.51
C ALA A 38 -6.26 -1.72 5.21
N LEU A 39 -5.49 -2.72 4.78
CA LEU A 39 -5.76 -3.51 3.57
C LEU A 39 -6.87 -4.57 3.77
N ALA A 40 -7.23 -4.89 5.01
CA ALA A 40 -8.29 -5.84 5.32
C ALA A 40 -9.70 -5.24 5.21
N VAL A 41 -9.80 -3.91 5.06
CA VAL A 41 -11.09 -3.23 4.85
C VAL A 41 -11.56 -3.51 3.42
N LYS A 42 -12.70 -4.18 3.30
CA LYS A 42 -13.40 -4.43 2.02
C LYS A 42 -14.18 -3.21 1.58
#